data_AF-A0A0P8XYR7-F1
#
_entry.id   AF-A0A0P8XYR7-F1
#
_cell.length_a   1.000
_cell.length_b   1.000
_cell.length_c   1.000
_cell.angle_alpha   90.00
_cell.angle_beta   90.00
_cell.angle_gamma   90.00
#
_symmetry.space_group_name_H-M   'P 1'
#
loop_
_entity.id
_entity.type
_entity.pdbx_description
1 polymer ?
#
loop_
_entity_poly.entity_id
_entity_poly.type
_entity_poly.pdbx_seq_one_letter_code
_entity_poly.pdbx_strand_id
1 'polypeptide(L)'
;MLQEEPGGETFLIRMILAVRVKKDIALALASSGIAATLLPGGRTAHSAMKLPLNMQIIETPTGNISRASGMGKELRACKLIVWDECSMAHKYALDALDRSLQDLPGTAQPIRNALILFAGDFRQTLPVISRSTTADEINAFLKYSTLWRHLLTLQLMTSMRVQLQNDESTEVFS
;
A
#
# COMPACT_ATOMS: atom_id res chain seq x y z
N MET A 1 -28.42 -0.46 -0.21
CA MET A 1 -27.47 0.62 -0.57
C MET A 1 -26.39 -0.05 -1.41
N LEU A 2 -26.49 0.07 -2.73
CA LEU A 2 -25.56 -0.58 -3.65
C LEU A 2 -24.23 0.17 -3.58
N GLN A 3 -23.24 -0.48 -2.97
CA GLN A 3 -21.88 0.02 -2.85
C GLN A 3 -21.25 -0.06 -4.24
N GLU A 4 -20.66 1.03 -4.72
CA GLU A 4 -19.93 1.03 -6.00
C GLU A 4 -18.98 -0.18 -6.04
N GLU A 5 -19.06 -0.97 -7.12
CA GLU A 5 -18.15 -2.09 -7.32
C GLU A 5 -16.71 -1.55 -7.41
N PRO A 6 -15.82 -1.96 -6.50
CA PRO A 6 -14.43 -1.57 -6.56
C PRO A 6 -13.84 -1.96 -7.92
N GLY A 7 -12.80 -1.26 -8.38
CA GLY A 7 -12.04 -1.73 -9.54
C GLY A 7 -11.59 -3.20 -9.34
N GLY A 8 -11.32 -3.92 -10.43
CA GLY A 8 -10.93 -5.34 -10.35
C GLY A 8 -9.75 -5.61 -9.41
N GLU A 9 -8.85 -4.63 -9.27
CA GLU A 9 -7.74 -4.64 -8.30
C GLU A 9 -8.21 -4.69 -6.84
N THR A 10 -9.01 -3.72 -6.38
CA THR A 10 -9.52 -3.69 -5.01
C THR A 10 -10.41 -4.90 -4.71
N PHE A 11 -11.15 -5.43 -5.70
CA PHE A 11 -11.88 -6.69 -5.55
C PHE A 11 -10.95 -7.87 -5.27
N LEU A 12 -9.86 -8.02 -6.04
CA LEU A 12 -8.86 -9.06 -5.82
C LEU A 12 -8.19 -8.92 -4.44
N ILE A 13 -7.84 -7.70 -4.03
CA ILE A 13 -7.29 -7.44 -2.70
C ILE A 13 -8.25 -7.92 -1.60
N ARG A 14 -9.54 -7.57 -1.71
CA ARG A 14 -10.57 -7.99 -0.74
C ARG A 14 -10.68 -9.52 -0.67
N MET A 15 -10.60 -10.22 -1.80
CA MET A 15 -10.58 -11.68 -1.82
C MET A 15 -9.34 -12.25 -1.14
N ILE A 16 -8.15 -11.73 -1.45
CA ILE A 16 -6.90 -12.16 -0.82
C ILE A 16 -6.97 -11.97 0.69
N LEU A 17 -7.42 -10.80 1.16
CA LEU A 17 -7.61 -10.51 2.57
C LEU A 17 -8.62 -11.48 3.20
N ALA A 18 -9.77 -11.71 2.57
CA ALA A 18 -10.81 -12.60 3.08
C ALA A 18 -10.34 -14.06 3.23
N VAL A 19 -9.52 -14.55 2.30
CA VAL A 19 -8.93 -15.90 2.39
C VAL A 19 -7.83 -15.93 3.45
N ARG A 20 -7.01 -14.89 3.55
CA ARG A 20 -5.86 -14.88 4.46
C ARG A 20 -6.27 -14.73 5.92
N VAL A 21 -7.24 -13.86 6.22
CA VAL A 21 -7.79 -13.65 7.58
C VAL A 21 -8.34 -14.95 8.19
N LYS A 22 -8.79 -15.91 7.37
CA LYS A 22 -9.24 -17.22 7.86
C LYS A 22 -8.12 -18.13 8.38
N LYS A 23 -6.87 -17.89 7.97
CA LYS A 23 -5.72 -18.77 8.28
C LYS A 23 -4.65 -18.08 9.11
N ASP A 24 -4.47 -16.77 8.91
CA ASP A 24 -3.39 -15.97 9.50
C ASP A 24 -3.82 -14.50 9.65
N ILE A 25 -3.07 -13.70 10.40
CA ILE A 25 -3.34 -12.26 10.53
C ILE A 25 -2.87 -11.54 9.25
N ALA A 26 -3.77 -10.76 8.67
CA ALA A 26 -3.50 -9.88 7.54
C ALA A 26 -3.83 -8.43 7.92
N LEU A 27 -2.95 -7.50 7.54
CA LEU A 27 -3.13 -6.07 7.76
C LEU A 27 -3.51 -5.41 6.43
N ALA A 28 -4.60 -4.66 6.43
CA ALA A 28 -5.06 -3.89 5.28
C ALA A 28 -4.76 -2.40 5.49
N LEU A 29 -3.89 -1.86 4.64
CA LEU A 29 -3.49 -0.47 4.61
C LEU A 29 -3.95 0.19 3.30
N ALA A 30 -4.20 1.49 3.36
CA ALA A 30 -4.41 2.30 2.16
C ALA A 30 -3.80 3.68 2.32
N SER A 31 -3.50 4.36 1.20
CA SER A 31 -2.98 5.73 1.25
C SER A 31 -4.05 6.77 1.59
N SER A 32 -5.29 6.60 1.09
CA SER A 32 -6.45 7.44 1.40
C SER A 32 -7.37 6.83 2.47
N GLY A 33 -8.09 7.69 3.19
CA GLY A 33 -9.16 7.26 4.09
C GLY A 33 -10.30 6.58 3.35
N ILE A 34 -10.64 7.03 2.13
CA ILE A 34 -11.72 6.44 1.33
C ILE A 34 -11.35 5.01 0.92
N ALA A 35 -10.16 4.80 0.36
CA ALA A 35 -9.68 3.46 0.03
C ALA A 35 -9.59 2.54 1.25
N ALA A 36 -9.16 3.05 2.41
CA ALA A 36 -9.15 2.26 3.64
C ALA A 36 -10.55 1.72 4.01
N THR A 37 -11.61 2.50 3.80
CA THR A 37 -12.99 2.04 4.09
C THR A 37 -13.49 0.93 3.15
N LEU A 38 -12.89 0.78 1.97
CA LEU A 38 -13.23 -0.28 1.02
C LEU A 38 -12.61 -1.63 1.40
N LEU A 39 -11.60 -1.62 2.28
CA LEU A 39 -10.90 -2.81 2.75
C LEU A 39 -11.47 -3.28 4.11
N PRO A 40 -11.67 -4.60 4.30
CA PRO A 40 -12.14 -5.12 5.58
C PRO A 40 -11.11 -4.86 6.68
N GLY A 41 -11.48 -4.07 7.69
CA GLY A 41 -10.57 -3.66 8.77
C GLY A 41 -9.46 -2.69 8.31
N GLY A 42 -9.64 -2.06 7.14
CA GLY A 42 -8.65 -1.16 6.55
C GLY A 42 -8.34 0.05 7.42
N ARG A 43 -7.07 0.48 7.40
CA ARG A 43 -6.59 1.69 8.06
C ARG A 43 -5.73 2.48 7.09
N THR A 44 -5.63 3.79 7.27
CA THR A 44 -4.67 4.57 6.48
C THR A 44 -3.25 4.19 6.89
N ALA A 45 -2.33 4.08 5.93
CA ALA A 45 -0.93 3.76 6.23
C ALA A 45 -0.31 4.78 7.19
N HIS A 46 -0.64 6.07 7.02
CA HIS A 46 -0.24 7.13 7.94
C HIS A 46 -0.67 6.87 9.39
N SER A 47 -1.93 6.52 9.63
CA SER A 47 -2.42 6.27 10.99
C SER A 47 -1.87 4.97 11.56
N ALA A 48 -1.80 3.92 10.73
CA ALA A 48 -1.33 2.62 11.15
C ALA A 48 0.15 2.65 11.51
N MET A 49 0.97 3.30 10.69
CA MET A 49 2.41 3.32 10.90
C MET A 49 2.89 4.53 11.70
N LYS A 50 1.99 5.47 12.01
CA LYS A 50 2.34 6.77 12.61
C LYS A 50 3.46 7.46 11.83
N LEU A 51 3.29 7.51 10.51
CA LEU A 51 4.23 8.19 9.62
C LEU A 51 4.22 9.70 9.91
N PRO A 52 5.38 10.36 9.91
CA PRO A 52 5.43 11.81 9.99
C PRO A 52 4.78 12.44 8.74
N LEU A 53 4.03 13.53 8.91
CA LEU A 53 3.42 14.25 7.78
C LEU A 53 4.47 14.90 6.85
N ASN A 54 5.65 15.22 7.39
CA ASN A 54 6.73 15.87 6.66
C ASN A 54 7.75 14.86 6.11
N MET A 55 7.27 13.87 5.35
CA MET A 55 8.14 12.82 4.77
C MET A 55 9.20 13.33 3.79
N GLN A 56 9.09 14.57 3.32
CA GLN A 56 10.04 15.19 2.40
C GLN A 56 11.29 15.73 3.09
N ILE A 57 11.17 16.10 4.37
CA ILE A 57 12.22 16.76 5.15
C ILE A 57 13.06 15.72 5.91
N ILE A 58 12.44 14.59 6.24
CA ILE A 58 13.06 13.55 7.06
C ILE A 58 13.69 12.52 6.11
N GLU A 59 15.02 12.51 6.01
CA GLU A 59 15.77 11.57 5.17
C GLU A 59 15.59 10.11 5.61
N THR A 60 15.27 9.88 6.88
CA THR A 60 15.06 8.56 7.46
C THR A 60 13.78 8.51 8.31
N PRO A 61 12.58 8.59 7.70
CA PRO A 61 11.35 8.57 8.46
C PRO A 61 11.16 7.18 9.08
N THR A 62 10.82 7.16 10.36
CA THR A 62 10.47 5.94 11.09
C THR A 62 9.02 6.03 11.54
N GLY A 63 8.31 4.90 11.49
CA GLY A 63 6.99 4.80 12.09
C GLY A 63 7.12 4.81 13.61
N ASN A 64 6.47 5.75 14.30
CA ASN A 64 6.55 5.85 15.76
C ASN A 64 5.63 4.84 16.47
N ILE A 65 5.76 3.57 16.12
CA ILE A 65 4.94 2.47 16.63
C ILE A 65 5.61 1.87 17.85
N SER A 66 5.02 2.05 19.03
CA SER A 66 5.48 1.37 20.23
C SER A 66 5.28 -0.14 20.10
N ARG A 67 6.31 -0.92 20.45
CA ARG A 67 6.28 -2.39 20.47
C ARG A 67 5.16 -2.95 21.36
N ALA A 68 4.77 -2.23 22.41
CA ALA A 68 3.73 -2.63 23.34
C ALA A 68 2.30 -2.26 22.85
N SER A 69 2.21 -1.41 21.82
CA SER A 69 0.92 -0.97 21.26
C SER A 69 0.18 -2.12 20.57
N GLY A 70 -1.14 -2.00 20.45
CA GLY A 70 -1.96 -2.96 19.70
C GLY A 70 -1.46 -3.14 18.26
N MET A 71 -1.13 -2.04 17.58
CA MET A 71 -0.55 -2.07 16.23
C MET A 71 0.80 -2.77 16.17
N GLY A 72 1.70 -2.53 17.13
CA GLY A 72 2.99 -3.21 17.19
C GLY A 72 2.84 -4.73 17.37
N LYS A 73 1.80 -5.18 18.08
CA LYS A 73 1.45 -6.61 18.19
C LYS A 73 0.84 -7.15 16.90
N GLU A 74 -0.07 -6.42 16.26
CA GLU A 74 -0.66 -6.78 14.96
C GLU A 74 0.42 -6.93 13.89
N LEU A 75 1.32 -5.96 13.74
CA LEU A 75 2.43 -6.01 12.79
C LEU A 75 3.39 -7.18 13.05
N ARG A 76 3.64 -7.53 14.32
CA ARG A 76 4.48 -8.68 14.66
C ARG A 76 3.87 -10.01 14.25
N ALA A 77 2.55 -10.12 14.37
CA ALA A 77 1.83 -11.36 14.11
C ALA A 77 1.32 -11.47 12.66
N CYS A 78 1.33 -10.37 11.91
CA CYS A 78 0.85 -10.36 10.53
C CYS A 78 1.78 -11.17 9.60
N LYS A 79 1.17 -11.92 8.68
CA LYS A 79 1.87 -12.65 7.61
C LYS A 79 1.61 -12.07 6.23
N LEU A 80 0.68 -11.12 6.14
CA LEU A 80 0.35 -10.39 4.93
C LEU A 80 0.06 -8.93 5.31
N ILE A 81 0.68 -8.00 4.59
CA ILE A 81 0.35 -6.58 4.62
C ILE A 81 -0.08 -6.22 3.19
N VAL A 82 -1.28 -5.73 3.02
CA VAL A 82 -1.72 -5.15 1.74
C VAL A 82 -1.74 -3.65 1.87
N TRP A 83 -1.23 -2.94 0.86
CA TRP A 83 -1.26 -1.48 0.78
C TRP A 83 -1.89 -1.05 -0.54
N ASP A 84 -3.15 -0.62 -0.47
CA ASP A 84 -3.91 -0.09 -1.61
C ASP A 84 -3.65 1.40 -1.84
N GLU A 85 -3.79 1.86 -3.09
CA GLU A 85 -3.38 3.20 -3.55
C GLU A 85 -1.92 3.54 -3.20
N CYS A 86 -1.01 2.57 -3.28
CA CYS A 86 0.40 2.78 -2.94
C CYS A 86 1.11 3.82 -3.84
N SER A 87 0.54 4.14 -5.01
CA SER A 87 1.04 5.18 -5.92
C SER A 87 1.06 6.58 -5.28
N MET A 88 0.17 6.83 -4.32
CA MET A 88 0.12 8.07 -3.56
C MET A 88 1.14 8.12 -2.41
N ALA A 89 1.82 6.99 -2.11
CA ALA A 89 2.79 6.92 -1.04
C ALA A 89 4.14 7.50 -1.48
N HIS A 90 4.75 8.28 -0.59
CA HIS A 90 6.12 8.77 -0.79
C HIS A 90 7.12 7.60 -0.76
N LYS A 91 8.22 7.67 -1.51
CA LYS A 91 9.24 6.60 -1.60
C LYS A 91 9.78 6.13 -0.25
N TYR A 92 9.92 7.06 0.70
CA TYR A 92 10.39 6.76 2.05
C TYR A 92 9.35 6.06 2.93
N ALA A 93 8.09 5.96 2.48
CA ALA A 93 7.07 5.19 3.19
C ALA A 93 7.42 3.70 3.22
N LEU A 94 8.07 3.22 2.16
CA LEU A 94 8.57 1.85 2.07
C LEU A 94 9.74 1.62 3.04
N ASP A 95 10.66 2.59 3.15
CA ASP A 95 11.77 2.52 4.10
C ASP A 95 11.26 2.58 5.55
N ALA A 96 10.27 3.42 5.82
CA ALA A 96 9.62 3.49 7.12
C ALA A 96 8.91 2.18 7.47
N LEU A 97 8.31 1.49 6.48
CA LEU A 97 7.67 0.19 6.66
C LEU A 97 8.69 -0.89 6.97
N ASP A 98 9.73 -0.99 6.16
CA ASP A 98 10.81 -1.95 6.37
C ASP A 98 11.46 -1.77 7.75
N ARG A 99 11.78 -0.53 8.14
CA ARG A 99 12.31 -0.23 9.49
C ARG A 99 11.33 -0.59 10.60
N SER A 100 10.05 -0.24 10.45
CA SER A 100 9.03 -0.58 11.46
C SER A 100 8.88 -2.09 11.65
N LEU A 101 9.11 -2.88 10.58
CA LEU A 101 9.12 -4.33 10.64
C LEU A 101 10.43 -4.88 11.24
N GLN A 102 11.57 -4.27 10.96
CA GLN A 102 12.88 -4.64 11.51
C GLN A 102 13.02 -4.32 13.01
N ASP A 103 12.41 -3.25 13.49
CA ASP A 103 12.44 -2.83 14.91
C ASP A 103 11.68 -3.79 15.85
N LEU A 104 10.99 -4.79 15.31
CA LEU A 104 10.33 -5.85 16.07
C LEU A 104 11.34 -6.98 16.37
N PRO A 105 11.53 -7.40 17.65
CA PRO A 105 12.57 -8.35 18.01
C PRO A 105 12.33 -9.74 17.37
N GLY A 106 13.38 -10.31 16.77
CA GLY A 106 13.40 -11.66 16.20
C GLY A 106 13.75 -11.77 14.70
N THR A 107 14.09 -10.66 14.03
CA THR A 107 14.24 -10.65 12.56
C THR A 107 15.47 -9.85 12.11
N ALA A 108 16.56 -10.54 11.79
CA ALA A 108 17.81 -9.93 11.28
C ALA A 108 17.85 -9.79 9.74
N GLN A 109 16.70 -9.76 9.07
CA GLN A 109 16.64 -9.64 7.61
C GLN A 109 15.49 -8.71 7.16
N PRO A 110 15.66 -7.95 6.06
CA PRO A 110 14.63 -7.06 5.54
C PRO A 110 13.38 -7.84 5.12
N ILE A 111 12.20 -7.26 5.38
CA ILE A 111 10.87 -7.74 4.94
C ILE A 111 10.68 -9.27 5.01
N ARG A 112 10.80 -9.91 6.19
CA ARG A 112 10.97 -11.38 6.20
C ARG A 112 9.90 -12.27 6.82
N ASN A 113 8.88 -11.73 7.48
CA ASN A 113 7.79 -12.57 8.02
C ASN A 113 6.40 -12.24 7.46
N ALA A 114 6.27 -11.12 6.75
CA ALA A 114 5.02 -10.71 6.11
C ALA A 114 5.24 -10.52 4.61
N LEU A 115 4.41 -11.17 3.80
CA LEU A 115 4.27 -10.83 2.40
C LEU A 115 3.69 -9.41 2.32
N ILE A 116 4.33 -8.51 1.57
CA ILE A 116 3.78 -7.17 1.32
C ILE A 116 3.24 -7.14 -0.11
N LEU A 117 1.95 -6.84 -0.24
CA LEU A 117 1.27 -6.65 -1.52
C LEU A 117 0.99 -5.16 -1.69
N PHE A 118 1.70 -4.53 -2.62
CA PHE A 118 1.41 -3.17 -3.06
C PHE A 118 0.42 -3.21 -4.21
N ALA A 119 -0.61 -2.37 -4.10
CA ALA A 119 -1.65 -2.20 -5.10
C ALA A 119 -1.82 -0.70 -5.38
N GLY A 120 -2.05 -0.35 -6.63
CA GLY A 120 -2.31 1.01 -7.06
C GLY A 120 -1.97 1.23 -8.53
N ASP A 121 -2.74 2.11 -9.17
CA ASP A 121 -2.46 2.57 -10.51
C ASP A 121 -1.56 3.80 -10.48
N PHE A 122 -0.31 3.61 -10.92
CA PHE A 122 0.70 4.66 -11.02
C PHE A 122 0.39 5.72 -12.09
N ARG A 123 -0.66 5.53 -12.90
CA ARG A 123 -1.15 6.52 -13.88
C ARG A 123 -2.23 7.45 -13.32
N GLN A 124 -2.76 7.17 -12.12
CA GLN A 124 -3.90 7.92 -11.57
C GLN A 124 -3.48 9.12 -10.73
N THR A 125 -2.68 8.92 -9.68
CA THR A 125 -2.36 10.00 -8.75
C THR A 125 -0.95 9.86 -8.18
N LEU A 126 -0.17 10.93 -8.28
CA LEU A 126 1.16 11.04 -7.70
C LEU A 126 1.09 11.38 -6.21
N PRO A 127 2.18 11.16 -5.43
CA PRO A 127 2.27 11.62 -4.06
C PRO A 127 2.08 13.13 -3.97
N VAL A 128 1.16 13.58 -3.12
CA VAL A 128 0.89 15.01 -2.94
C VAL A 128 1.98 15.63 -2.08
N ILE A 129 2.76 16.54 -2.66
CA ILE A 129 3.76 17.33 -1.97
C ILE A 129 3.33 18.80 -1.96
N SER A 130 3.32 19.42 -0.78
CA SER A 130 3.01 20.85 -0.67
C SER A 130 4.17 21.69 -1.19
N ARG A 131 3.90 22.57 -2.16
CA ARG A 131 4.88 23.51 -2.74
C ARG A 131 6.05 22.81 -3.48
N SER A 132 5.82 21.63 -4.06
CA SER A 132 6.78 20.93 -4.92
C SER A 132 6.92 21.54 -6.30
N THR A 133 8.07 21.25 -6.92
CA THR A 133 8.19 21.24 -8.38
C THR A 133 7.78 19.87 -8.94
N THR A 134 7.51 19.79 -10.25
CA THR A 134 7.25 18.50 -10.92
C THR A 134 8.39 17.50 -10.72
N ALA A 135 9.64 17.97 -10.64
CA ALA A 135 10.79 17.12 -10.37
C ALA A 135 10.74 16.52 -8.95
N ASP A 136 10.27 17.28 -7.96
CA ASP A 136 10.13 16.80 -6.58
C ASP A 136 9.03 15.72 -6.47
N GLU A 137 7.92 15.90 -7.17
CA GLU A 137 6.82 14.92 -7.24
C GLU A 137 7.27 13.60 -7.87
N ILE A 138 8.03 13.69 -8.98
CA ILE A 138 8.62 12.51 -9.62
C ILE A 138 9.63 11.85 -8.69
N ASN A 139 10.52 12.62 -8.06
CA ASN A 139 11.53 12.08 -7.15
C ASN A 139 10.95 11.46 -5.88
N ALA A 140 9.73 11.84 -5.48
CA ALA A 140 9.01 11.28 -4.35
C ALA A 140 8.34 9.94 -4.64
N PHE A 141 8.29 9.52 -5.91
CA PHE A 141 7.55 8.36 -6.33
C PHE A 141 8.12 7.05 -5.80
N LEU A 142 7.24 6.11 -5.43
CA LEU A 142 7.61 4.82 -4.86
C LEU A 142 8.61 4.04 -5.73
N LYS A 143 8.55 4.19 -7.05
CA LYS A 143 9.50 3.56 -7.99
C LYS A 143 10.95 4.03 -7.85
N TYR A 144 11.17 5.23 -7.30
CA TYR A 144 12.51 5.74 -6.99
C TYR A 144 13.00 5.32 -5.59
N SER A 145 12.22 4.53 -4.84
CA SER A 145 12.71 3.91 -3.61
C SER A 145 13.80 2.90 -3.92
N THR A 146 14.83 2.84 -3.08
CA THR A 146 15.90 1.85 -3.23
C THR A 146 15.37 0.43 -3.09
N LEU A 147 14.31 0.24 -2.30
CA LEU A 147 13.65 -1.04 -2.04
C LEU A 147 12.75 -1.49 -3.21
N TRP A 148 12.40 -0.60 -4.14
CA TRP A 148 11.53 -0.94 -5.28
C TRP A 148 12.09 -2.07 -6.13
N ARG A 149 13.41 -2.12 -6.32
CA ARG A 149 14.11 -3.17 -7.09
C ARG A 149 13.91 -4.60 -6.53
N HIS A 150 13.49 -4.71 -5.27
CA HIS A 150 13.28 -5.98 -4.58
C HIS A 150 11.82 -6.44 -4.65
N LEU A 151 10.93 -5.64 -5.25
CA LEU A 151 9.52 -5.98 -5.40
C LEU A 151 9.26 -6.77 -6.68
N LEU A 152 8.46 -7.83 -6.57
CA LEU A 152 7.88 -8.49 -7.74
C LEU A 152 6.71 -7.66 -8.25
N THR A 153 6.78 -7.22 -9.51
CA THR A 153 5.69 -6.48 -10.15
C THR A 153 4.78 -7.43 -10.90
N LEU A 154 3.48 -7.36 -10.63
CA LEU A 154 2.43 -8.07 -11.36
C LEU A 154 1.51 -7.01 -12.00
N GLN A 155 1.05 -7.26 -13.22
CA GLN A 155 0.17 -6.32 -13.94
C GLN A 155 -1.19 -6.97 -14.19
N LEU A 156 -2.25 -6.24 -13.84
CA LEU A 156 -3.61 -6.58 -14.22
C LEU A 156 -3.90 -5.93 -15.58
N MET A 157 -4.02 -6.75 -16.61
CA MET A 157 -4.24 -6.28 -17.99
C MET A 157 -5.72 -6.05 -18.31
N THR A 158 -6.61 -6.69 -17.56
CA THR A 158 -8.03 -6.75 -17.91
C THR A 158 -8.85 -5.84 -16.99
N SER A 159 -9.52 -4.85 -17.60
CA SER A 159 -10.49 -4.02 -16.89
C SER A 159 -11.83 -4.73 -16.79
N MET A 160 -12.14 -5.25 -15.60
CA MET A 160 -13.45 -5.86 -15.34
C MET A 160 -14.61 -4.88 -15.53
N ARG A 161 -14.39 -3.57 -15.32
CA ARG A 161 -15.41 -2.53 -15.54
C ARG A 161 -15.82 -2.45 -17.00
N VAL A 162 -14.84 -2.51 -17.91
CA VAL A 162 -15.07 -2.46 -19.36
C VAL A 162 -15.71 -3.75 -19.86
N GLN A 163 -15.24 -4.91 -19.38
CA GLN A 163 -15.82 -6.20 -19.76
C GLN A 163 -17.28 -6.38 -19.33
N LEU A 164 -17.66 -5.84 -18.16
CA LEU A 164 -19.04 -5.91 -17.69
C LEU A 164 -19.97 -4.94 -18.44
N GLN A 165 -19.42 -3.97 -19.17
CA GLN A 165 -20.16 -2.97 -19.93
C GLN A 165 -20.37 -3.32 -21.42
N ASN A 166 -19.77 -4.41 -21.94
CA ASN A 166 -19.93 -4.86 -23.34
C ASN A 166 -19.73 -3.75 -24.40
N ASP A 167 -18.70 -2.92 -24.24
CA ASP A 167 -18.34 -1.93 -25.27
C ASP A 167 -17.40 -2.56 -26.30
N GLU A 168 -17.92 -2.89 -27.50
CA GLU A 168 -17.16 -3.48 -28.63
C GLU A 168 -16.10 -2.54 -29.25
N SER A 169 -15.75 -1.43 -28.60
CA SER A 169 -14.94 -0.35 -29.19
C SER A 169 -13.57 -0.12 -28.53
N THR A 170 -12.98 -1.12 -27.86
CA THR A 170 -11.73 -0.90 -27.10
C THR A 170 -10.63 -1.93 -27.35
N GLU A 171 -10.24 -2.11 -28.62
CA GLU A 171 -8.91 -2.68 -28.96
C GLU A 171 -7.77 -1.64 -28.91
N VAL A 172 -8.05 -0.37 -28.62
CA VAL A 172 -7.07 0.73 -28.81
C VAL A 172 -6.67 1.41 -27.52
N PHE A 173 -6.28 0.67 -26.47
CA PHE A 173 -5.49 1.23 -25.38
C PHE A 173 -4.56 0.16 -24.80
N SER A 174 -3.58 -0.27 -25.61
CA SER A 174 -2.37 -0.97 -25.17
C SER A 174 -1.21 0.00 -25.01
#